data_AF-A0A4P7BVB4-F1
#
_entry.id   AF-A0A4P7BVB4-F1
#
_cell.length_a   1.000
_cell.length_b   1.000
_cell.length_c   1.000
_cell.angle_alpha   90.00
_cell.angle_beta   90.00
_cell.angle_gamma   90.00
#
_symmetry.space_group_name_H-M   'P 1'
#
loop_
_entity.id
_entity.type
_entity.pdbx_description
1 polymer ?
#
loop_
_entity_poly.entity_id
_entity_poly.type
_entity_poly.pdbx_seq_one_letter_code
_entity_poly.pdbx_strand_id
1 'polypeptide(L)'
;MEISWILVKEVFFSLGSAAGVLALLRPVLESKHQRDLKRAQRILDLLPEQRIIDLEPCLYQLREVPKSFFDPFDQILHEVRTNQEGVRFSGPVRKHLSRELVAIQTGYQRLRTLVQVPEWEPYSRTEDGMERYYWRFNKDAFADESGIPKNYAQHLDECVDHAREITRAYQRFQIASEIHLLETPVARYLLSRRFREHGVG
;
A
#
# COMPACT_ATOMS: atom_id res chain seq x y z
N MET A 1 38.98 12.38 40.31
CA MET A 1 37.67 12.50 39.62
C MET A 1 37.91 12.71 38.12
N GLU A 2 38.63 11.78 37.47
CA GLU A 2 39.11 11.92 36.07
C GLU A 2 38.28 11.13 35.04
N ILE A 3 37.34 10.30 35.53
CA ILE A 3 36.53 9.38 34.72
C ILE A 3 35.49 10.13 33.85
N SER A 4 35.26 11.43 34.09
CA SER A 4 34.28 12.22 33.33
C SER A 4 34.79 12.73 31.97
N TRP A 5 36.01 13.28 31.91
CA TRP A 5 36.49 13.99 30.72
C TRP A 5 36.97 13.05 29.60
N ILE A 6 37.57 11.93 29.97
CA ILE A 6 37.98 10.88 29.02
C ILE A 6 36.75 10.28 28.34
N LEU A 7 35.72 9.98 29.13
CA LEU A 7 34.46 9.39 28.65
C LEU A 7 33.70 10.38 27.74
N VAL A 8 33.68 11.67 28.07
CA VAL A 8 33.14 12.72 27.19
C VAL A 8 33.90 12.79 25.87
N LYS A 9 35.25 12.78 25.89
CA LYS A 9 36.06 12.79 24.67
C LYS A 9 35.82 11.56 23.80
N GLU A 10 35.74 10.38 24.40
CA GLU A 10 35.45 9.13 23.68
C GLU A 10 34.07 9.17 23.02
N VAL A 11 33.06 9.73 23.69
CA VAL A 11 31.73 9.94 23.11
C VAL A 11 31.78 10.90 21.92
N PHE A 12 32.45 12.05 22.05
CA PHE A 12 32.58 13.00 20.94
C PHE A 12 33.38 12.43 19.77
N PHE A 13 34.46 11.69 20.03
CA PHE A 13 35.26 11.04 19.00
C PHE A 13 34.46 9.94 18.28
N SER A 14 33.67 9.16 19.02
CA SER A 14 32.79 8.13 18.47
C SER A 14 31.69 8.74 17.60
N LEU A 15 31.06 9.82 18.07
CA LEU A 15 30.05 10.57 17.32
C LEU A 15 30.65 11.20 16.05
N GLY A 16 31.83 11.81 16.15
CA GLY A 16 32.54 12.40 15.02
C GLY A 16 32.94 11.35 13.98
N SER A 17 33.42 10.19 14.42
CA SER A 17 33.77 9.06 13.55
C SER A 17 32.54 8.49 12.85
N ALA A 18 31.43 8.32 13.58
CA ALA A 18 30.16 7.90 12.99
C ALA A 18 29.63 8.92 11.98
N ALA A 19 29.72 10.22 12.28
CA ALA A 19 29.35 11.29 11.36
C ALA A 19 30.22 11.28 10.09
N GLY A 20 31.53 11.03 10.21
CA GLY A 20 32.44 10.88 9.08
C GLY A 20 32.08 9.70 8.17
N VAL A 21 31.77 8.53 8.75
CA VAL A 21 31.31 7.35 8.00
C VAL A 21 29.97 7.62 7.31
N LEU A 22 29.03 8.27 8.00
CA LEU A 22 27.73 8.65 7.41
C LEU A 22 27.91 9.66 6.26
N ALA A 23 28.80 10.64 6.40
CA ALA A 23 29.12 11.59 5.35
C ALA A 23 29.70 10.89 4.12
N LEU A 24 30.58 9.91 4.32
CA LEU A 24 31.16 9.11 3.24
C LEU A 24 30.12 8.22 2.54
N LEU A 25 29.18 7.64 3.30
CA LEU A 25 28.10 6.80 2.76
C LEU A 25 26.94 7.60 2.15
N ARG A 26 26.84 8.90 2.44
CA ARG A 26 25.74 9.77 2.01
C ARG A 26 25.43 9.68 0.51
N PRO A 27 26.41 9.73 -0.42
CA PRO A 27 26.10 9.64 -1.86
C PRO A 27 25.43 8.33 -2.25
N VAL A 28 25.85 7.21 -1.64
CA VAL A 28 25.28 5.89 -1.90
C VAL A 28 23.86 5.78 -1.33
N LEU A 29 23.65 6.30 -0.12
CA LEU A 29 22.34 6.30 0.53
C LEU A 29 21.35 7.20 -0.21
N GLU A 30 21.78 8.39 -0.63
CA GLU A 30 20.99 9.33 -1.44
C GLU A 30 20.57 8.69 -2.76
N SER A 31 21.51 8.10 -3.50
CA SER A 31 21.20 7.40 -4.76
C SER A 31 20.18 6.27 -4.57
N LYS A 32 20.30 5.49 -3.49
CA LYS A 32 19.34 4.42 -3.18
C LYS A 32 17.98 4.98 -2.76
N HIS A 33 17.97 6.05 -1.96
CA HIS A 33 16.76 6.70 -1.51
C HIS A 33 15.97 7.28 -2.69
N GLN A 34 16.62 8.01 -3.59
CA GLN A 34 15.98 8.55 -4.80
C GLN A 34 15.41 7.46 -5.71
N ARG A 35 16.10 6.32 -5.85
CA ARG A 35 15.55 5.17 -6.59
C ARG A 35 14.29 4.61 -5.92
N ASP A 36 14.30 4.49 -4.60
CA ASP A 36 13.12 4.03 -3.87
C ASP A 36 11.95 5.02 -3.98
N LEU A 37 12.20 6.33 -3.95
CA LEU A 37 11.18 7.35 -4.18
C LEU A 37 10.59 7.28 -5.59
N LYS A 38 11.42 7.12 -6.63
CA LYS A 38 10.94 6.93 -8.01
C LYS A 38 10.07 5.68 -8.16
N ARG A 39 10.45 4.58 -7.50
CA ARG A 39 9.66 3.34 -7.46
C ARG A 39 8.33 3.54 -6.73
N ALA A 40 8.36 4.23 -5.59
CA ALA A 40 7.15 4.53 -4.83
C ALA A 40 6.20 5.40 -5.67
N GLN A 41 6.71 6.45 -6.31
CA GLN A 41 5.92 7.31 -7.18
C GLN A 41 5.29 6.53 -8.33
N ARG A 42 6.05 5.65 -9.00
CA ARG A 42 5.51 4.78 -10.04
C ARG A 42 4.32 3.95 -9.53
N ILE A 43 4.42 3.40 -8.32
CA ILE A 43 3.33 2.61 -7.72
C ILE A 43 2.11 3.49 -7.43
N LEU A 44 2.33 4.70 -6.90
CA LEU A 44 1.26 5.68 -6.67
C LEU A 44 0.59 6.12 -7.99
N ASP A 45 1.36 6.27 -9.06
CA ASP A 45 0.84 6.63 -10.39
C ASP A 45 -0.01 5.50 -10.99
N LEU A 46 0.37 4.24 -10.75
CA LEU A 46 -0.40 3.05 -11.16
C LEU A 46 -1.70 2.88 -10.36
N LEU A 47 -1.71 3.37 -9.12
CA LEU A 47 -2.83 3.30 -8.19
C LEU A 47 -3.28 4.71 -7.78
N PRO A 48 -3.93 5.48 -8.67
CA PRO A 48 -4.37 6.83 -8.33
C PRO A 48 -5.25 6.83 -7.08
N GLU A 49 -4.99 7.78 -6.16
CA GLU A 49 -5.67 7.84 -4.86
C GLU A 49 -7.20 7.78 -4.97
N GLN A 50 -7.78 8.54 -5.92
CA GLN A 50 -9.22 8.55 -6.14
C GLN A 50 -9.78 7.16 -6.44
N ARG A 51 -9.06 6.34 -7.23
CA ARG A 51 -9.47 4.96 -7.55
C ARG A 51 -9.48 4.07 -6.31
N ILE A 52 -8.53 4.28 -5.40
CA ILE A 52 -8.44 3.55 -4.13
C ILE A 52 -9.60 3.94 -3.21
N ILE A 53 -9.89 5.24 -3.11
CA ILE A 53 -11.02 5.77 -2.33
C ILE A 53 -12.36 5.25 -2.88
N ASP A 54 -12.51 5.23 -4.20
CA ASP A 54 -13.74 4.82 -4.87
C ASP A 54 -14.01 3.31 -4.82
N LEU A 55 -13.04 2.51 -4.37
CA LEU A 55 -13.20 1.05 -4.30
C LEU A 55 -14.30 0.64 -3.33
N GLU A 56 -14.35 1.25 -2.13
CA GLU A 56 -15.41 1.01 -1.14
C GLU A 56 -16.82 1.32 -1.67
N PRO A 57 -17.12 2.53 -2.18
CA PRO A 57 -18.45 2.83 -2.70
C PRO A 57 -18.81 1.99 -3.93
N CYS A 58 -17.85 1.62 -4.79
CA CYS A 58 -18.09 0.69 -5.90
C CYS A 58 -18.58 -0.68 -5.39
N LEU A 59 -17.96 -1.20 -4.32
CA LEU A 59 -18.34 -2.49 -3.74
C LEU A 59 -19.70 -2.43 -3.03
N TYR A 60 -19.92 -1.42 -2.18
CA TYR A 60 -21.08 -1.39 -1.30
C TYR A 60 -22.31 -0.74 -1.93
N GLN A 61 -22.13 0.45 -2.50
CA GLN A 61 -23.23 1.29 -2.97
C GLN A 61 -23.61 0.93 -4.40
N LEU A 62 -22.63 0.93 -5.30
CA LEU A 62 -22.86 0.63 -6.72
C LEU A 62 -23.04 -0.86 -6.96
N ARG A 63 -22.44 -1.70 -6.11
CA ARG A 63 -22.40 -3.17 -6.26
C ARG A 63 -21.89 -3.58 -7.64
N GLU A 64 -20.95 -2.79 -8.12
CA GLU A 64 -20.37 -2.89 -9.45
C GLU A 64 -18.97 -2.30 -9.39
N VAL A 65 -17.97 -3.10 -9.74
CA VAL A 65 -16.56 -2.68 -9.72
C VAL A 65 -16.00 -2.78 -11.13
N PRO A 66 -15.49 -1.69 -11.72
CA PRO A 66 -14.81 -1.76 -13.01
C PRO A 66 -13.61 -2.71 -12.93
N LYS A 67 -13.42 -3.56 -13.94
CA LYS A 67 -12.25 -4.46 -14.00
C LYS A 67 -10.92 -3.69 -13.93
N SER A 68 -10.89 -2.49 -14.50
CA SER A 68 -9.75 -1.58 -14.47
C SER A 68 -9.32 -1.15 -13.06
N PHE A 69 -10.15 -1.37 -12.03
CA PHE A 69 -9.76 -1.16 -10.64
C PHE A 69 -8.80 -2.24 -10.15
N PHE A 70 -8.89 -3.46 -10.69
CA PHE A 70 -8.08 -4.61 -10.27
C PHE A 70 -6.80 -4.78 -11.10
N ASP A 71 -6.82 -4.42 -12.38
CA ASP A 71 -5.67 -4.62 -13.29
C ASP A 71 -4.33 -4.07 -12.74
N PRO A 72 -4.25 -2.87 -12.12
CA PRO A 72 -2.97 -2.39 -11.58
C PRO A 72 -2.50 -3.19 -10.36
N PHE A 73 -3.40 -3.71 -9.53
CA PHE A 73 -3.02 -4.57 -8.41
C PHE A 73 -2.48 -5.91 -8.91
N ASP A 74 -3.11 -6.49 -9.93
CA ASP A 74 -2.63 -7.71 -10.58
C ASP A 74 -1.24 -7.51 -11.21
N GLN A 75 -1.04 -6.35 -11.86
CA GLN A 75 0.27 -5.96 -12.36
C GLN A 75 1.31 -5.89 -11.23
N ILE A 76 1.04 -5.16 -10.14
CA ILE A 76 1.96 -5.02 -9.00
C ILE A 76 2.26 -6.37 -8.34
N LEU A 77 1.25 -7.24 -8.19
CA LEU A 77 1.44 -8.61 -7.68
C LEU A 77 2.36 -9.41 -8.59
N HIS A 78 2.17 -9.34 -9.91
CA HIS A 78 3.02 -10.02 -10.88
C HIS A 78 4.46 -9.51 -10.80
N GLU A 79 4.67 -8.20 -10.71
CA GLU A 79 5.98 -7.58 -10.59
C GLU A 79 6.72 -8.00 -9.32
N VAL A 80 6.00 -8.12 -8.19
CA VAL A 80 6.59 -8.61 -6.94
C VAL A 80 6.94 -10.09 -7.03
N ARG A 81 6.07 -10.93 -7.61
CA ARG A 81 6.33 -12.37 -7.81
C ARG A 81 7.53 -12.61 -8.73
N THR A 82 7.69 -11.79 -9.76
CA THR A 82 8.81 -11.86 -10.71
C THR A 82 10.03 -11.05 -10.28
N ASN A 83 9.98 -10.42 -9.09
CA ASN A 83 11.05 -9.62 -8.50
C ASN A 83 11.60 -8.53 -9.46
N GLN A 84 10.69 -7.85 -10.15
CA GLN A 84 11.06 -6.77 -11.08
C GLN A 84 11.66 -5.57 -10.35
N GLU A 85 12.54 -4.83 -11.05
CA GLU A 85 13.26 -3.71 -10.45
C GLU A 85 12.36 -2.58 -9.95
N GLY A 86 11.18 -2.42 -10.55
CA GLY A 86 10.26 -1.32 -10.23
C GLY A 86 9.55 -1.45 -8.88
N VAL A 87 9.56 -2.65 -8.26
CA VAL A 87 8.97 -2.90 -6.92
C VAL A 87 10.02 -3.28 -5.88
N ARG A 88 11.31 -3.31 -6.26
CA ARG A 88 12.41 -3.74 -5.40
C ARG A 88 13.05 -2.57 -4.66
N PHE A 89 12.53 -2.22 -3.49
CA PHE A 89 13.14 -1.22 -2.63
C PHE A 89 14.48 -1.69 -2.06
N SER A 90 15.44 -0.79 -1.95
CA SER A 90 16.85 -1.11 -1.62
C SER A 90 17.55 -0.09 -0.72
N GLY A 91 16.90 1.03 -0.51
CA GLY A 91 17.40 2.17 0.22
C GLY A 91 16.98 2.21 1.69
N PRO A 92 17.18 3.36 2.34
CA PRO A 92 17.06 3.50 3.78
C PRO A 92 15.61 3.34 4.28
N VAL A 93 14.63 3.71 3.45
CA VAL A 93 13.19 3.62 3.74
C VAL A 93 12.56 2.30 3.28
N ARG A 94 13.35 1.38 2.71
CA ARG A 94 12.90 0.09 2.15
C ARG A 94 11.93 -0.64 3.06
N LYS A 95 12.26 -0.74 4.35
CA LYS A 95 11.47 -1.52 5.32
C LYS A 95 10.05 -0.97 5.44
N HIS A 96 9.89 0.34 5.42
CA HIS A 96 8.59 1.00 5.55
C HIS A 96 7.77 0.84 4.27
N LEU A 97 8.35 1.17 3.11
CA LEU A 97 7.68 1.03 1.82
C LEU A 97 7.29 -0.42 1.52
N SER A 98 8.18 -1.38 1.77
CA SER A 98 7.91 -2.80 1.52
C SER A 98 6.80 -3.33 2.43
N ARG A 99 6.76 -2.88 3.69
CA ARG A 99 5.71 -3.29 4.64
C ARG A 99 4.34 -2.85 4.15
N GLU A 100 4.19 -1.58 3.78
CA GLU A 100 2.90 -1.06 3.35
C GLU A 100 2.50 -1.62 1.98
N LEU A 101 3.45 -1.82 1.05
CA LEU A 101 3.17 -2.49 -0.22
C LEU A 101 2.65 -3.92 -0.01
N VAL A 102 3.24 -4.68 0.91
CA VAL A 102 2.75 -6.03 1.26
C VAL A 102 1.35 -5.97 1.89
N ALA A 103 1.07 -4.95 2.70
CA ALA A 103 -0.26 -4.77 3.28
C ALA A 103 -1.33 -4.49 2.20
N ILE A 104 -1.01 -3.61 1.23
CA ILE A 104 -1.87 -3.35 0.05
C ILE A 104 -2.14 -4.65 -0.71
N GLN A 105 -1.09 -5.41 -1.02
CA GLN A 105 -1.19 -6.68 -1.76
C GLN A 105 -2.02 -7.73 -1.02
N THR A 106 -1.84 -7.82 0.30
CA THR A 106 -2.58 -8.78 1.13
C THR A 106 -4.06 -8.41 1.18
N GLY A 107 -4.38 -7.13 1.38
CA GLY A 107 -5.77 -6.64 1.33
C GLY A 107 -6.42 -6.90 -0.02
N TYR A 108 -5.70 -6.63 -1.12
CA TYR A 108 -6.18 -6.92 -2.46
C TYR A 108 -6.43 -8.40 -2.70
N GLN A 109 -5.52 -9.29 -2.29
CA GLN A 109 -5.70 -10.73 -2.45
C GLN A 109 -6.94 -11.24 -1.72
N ARG A 110 -7.17 -10.77 -0.49
CA ARG A 110 -8.37 -11.10 0.29
C ARG A 110 -9.63 -10.58 -0.39
N LEU A 111 -9.64 -9.32 -0.81
CA LEU A 111 -10.75 -8.75 -1.56
C LEU A 111 -11.04 -9.57 -2.83
N ARG A 112 -10.01 -9.94 -3.59
CA ARG A 112 -10.16 -10.69 -4.84
C ARG A 112 -10.74 -12.09 -4.63
N THR A 113 -10.49 -12.71 -3.46
CA THR A 113 -11.13 -13.99 -3.10
C THR A 113 -12.62 -13.85 -2.77
N LEU A 114 -13.10 -12.65 -2.44
CA LEU A 114 -14.54 -12.38 -2.24
C LEU A 114 -15.21 -11.88 -3.51
N VAL A 115 -14.50 -11.07 -4.32
CA VAL A 115 -14.99 -10.53 -5.58
C VAL A 115 -14.66 -11.50 -6.70
N GLN A 116 -15.41 -12.60 -6.77
CA GLN A 116 -15.32 -13.62 -7.81
C GLN A 116 -16.66 -14.35 -7.95
N VAL A 117 -16.77 -15.22 -8.96
CA VAL A 117 -17.96 -16.08 -9.18
C VAL A 117 -18.07 -17.09 -8.03
N PRO A 118 -19.28 -17.40 -7.51
CA PRO A 118 -20.59 -16.93 -7.99
C PRO A 118 -21.06 -15.58 -7.44
N GLU A 119 -20.49 -15.07 -6.34
CA GLU A 119 -21.00 -13.88 -5.64
C GLU A 119 -20.87 -12.59 -6.46
N TRP A 120 -19.89 -12.55 -7.37
CA TRP A 120 -19.66 -11.47 -8.31
C TRP A 120 -19.45 -12.02 -9.71
N GLU A 121 -20.25 -11.55 -10.66
CA GLU A 121 -20.23 -12.04 -12.04
C GLU A 121 -19.58 -11.04 -12.99
N PRO A 122 -18.78 -11.52 -13.97
CA PRO A 122 -18.25 -10.67 -15.01
C PRO A 122 -19.40 -10.18 -15.91
N TYR A 123 -19.44 -8.87 -16.13
CA TYR A 123 -20.44 -8.21 -16.97
C TYR A 123 -19.74 -7.19 -17.86
N SER A 124 -20.18 -7.04 -19.11
CA SER A 124 -19.73 -5.95 -19.97
C SER A 124 -20.90 -5.07 -20.39
N ARG A 125 -20.63 -3.76 -20.55
CA ARG A 125 -21.57 -2.83 -21.17
C ARG A 125 -20.82 -1.84 -22.05
N THR A 126 -21.49 -1.38 -23.11
CA THR A 126 -20.95 -0.34 -23.98
C THR A 126 -21.22 1.03 -23.35
N GLU A 127 -20.17 1.78 -23.05
CA GLU A 127 -20.22 3.17 -22.59
C GLU A 127 -19.38 4.04 -23.54
N ASP A 128 -19.94 5.15 -24.02
CA ASP A 128 -19.25 6.07 -24.92
C ASP A 128 -18.71 5.40 -26.20
N GLY A 129 -19.39 4.35 -26.69
CA GLY A 129 -18.96 3.57 -27.86
C GLY A 129 -17.82 2.59 -27.59
N MET A 130 -17.37 2.44 -26.34
CA MET A 130 -16.35 1.46 -25.94
C MET A 130 -16.94 0.40 -25.01
N GLU A 131 -16.55 -0.86 -25.22
CA GLU A 131 -16.92 -1.94 -24.31
C GLU A 131 -16.10 -1.83 -23.02
N ARG A 132 -16.80 -1.75 -21.87
CA ARG A 132 -16.20 -1.73 -20.54
C ARG A 132 -16.61 -2.98 -19.75
N TYR A 133 -15.67 -3.53 -19.00
CA TYR A 133 -15.84 -4.76 -18.23
C TYR A 133 -15.92 -4.46 -16.73
N TYR A 134 -16.82 -5.14 -16.04
CA TYR A 134 -17.14 -4.94 -14.63
C TYR A 134 -17.32 -6.29 -13.93
N TRP A 135 -17.20 -6.25 -12.61
CA TRP A 135 -17.71 -7.26 -11.70
C TRP A 135 -19.00 -6.75 -11.09
N ARG A 136 -20.11 -7.43 -11.32
CA ARG A 136 -21.42 -7.07 -10.80
C ARG A 136 -21.80 -8.03 -9.68
N PHE A 137 -22.29 -7.49 -8.56
CA PHE A 137 -22.73 -8.31 -7.44
C PHE A 137 -23.95 -9.15 -7.83
N ASN A 138 -23.87 -10.46 -7.62
CA ASN A 138 -24.97 -11.39 -7.82
C ASN A 138 -25.63 -11.70 -6.47
N LYS A 139 -26.83 -11.15 -6.25
CA LYS A 139 -27.63 -11.43 -5.05
C LYS A 139 -28.17 -12.86 -5.02
N ASP A 140 -28.45 -13.43 -6.19
CA ASP A 140 -29.07 -14.74 -6.32
C ASP A 140 -28.09 -15.84 -5.93
N ALA A 141 -26.78 -15.58 -6.00
CA ALA A 141 -25.73 -16.46 -5.48
C ALA A 141 -25.85 -16.73 -3.96
N PHE A 142 -26.56 -15.87 -3.23
CA PHE A 142 -26.77 -15.98 -1.78
C PHE A 142 -28.14 -16.56 -1.42
N ALA A 143 -28.97 -16.92 -2.39
CA ALA A 143 -30.25 -17.55 -2.13
C ALA A 143 -30.06 -18.99 -1.68
N ASP A 144 -30.74 -19.41 -0.61
CA ASP A 144 -30.82 -20.83 -0.25
C ASP A 144 -31.76 -21.61 -1.18
N GLU A 145 -31.91 -22.92 -0.97
CA GLU A 145 -32.80 -23.79 -1.77
C GLU A 145 -34.27 -23.31 -1.78
N SER A 146 -34.66 -22.46 -0.83
CA SER A 146 -35.98 -21.84 -0.72
C SER A 146 -36.05 -20.42 -1.30
N GLY A 147 -34.96 -19.92 -1.90
CA GLY A 147 -34.86 -18.58 -2.46
C GLY A 147 -34.61 -17.47 -1.43
N ILE A 148 -34.29 -17.81 -0.18
CA ILE A 148 -34.11 -16.83 0.90
C ILE A 148 -32.64 -16.37 0.91
N PRO A 149 -32.36 -15.06 0.74
CA PRO A 149 -31.00 -14.54 0.77
C PRO A 149 -30.36 -14.72 2.15
N LYS A 150 -29.20 -15.37 2.23
CA LYS A 150 -28.41 -15.53 3.45
C LYS A 150 -27.03 -14.91 3.29
N ASN A 151 -26.55 -14.23 4.32
CA ASN A 151 -25.17 -13.73 4.46
C ASN A 151 -24.67 -12.74 3.40
N TYR A 152 -25.48 -12.30 2.43
CA TYR A 152 -25.03 -11.35 1.41
C TYR A 152 -24.59 -9.99 1.99
N ALA A 153 -25.23 -9.53 3.06
CA ALA A 153 -24.84 -8.29 3.75
C ALA A 153 -23.46 -8.44 4.40
N GLN A 154 -23.22 -9.57 5.06
CA GLN A 154 -21.92 -9.89 5.65
C GLN A 154 -20.82 -9.95 4.57
N HIS A 155 -21.10 -10.56 3.41
CA HIS A 155 -20.14 -10.60 2.30
C HIS A 155 -19.76 -9.20 1.80
N LEU A 156 -20.74 -8.31 1.69
CA LEU A 156 -20.50 -6.91 1.31
C LEU A 156 -19.69 -6.16 2.37
N ASP A 157 -19.97 -6.38 3.66
CA ASP A 157 -19.21 -5.79 4.76
C ASP A 157 -17.76 -6.28 4.75
N GLU A 158 -17.52 -7.57 4.53
CA GLU A 158 -16.16 -8.15 4.40
C GLU A 158 -15.40 -7.57 3.19
N CYS A 159 -16.07 -7.39 2.05
CA CYS A 159 -15.49 -6.72 0.89
C CYS A 159 -15.08 -5.28 1.21
N VAL A 160 -15.96 -4.53 1.89
CA VAL A 160 -15.72 -3.15 2.30
C VAL A 160 -14.56 -3.05 3.29
N ASP A 161 -14.50 -3.96 4.26
CA ASP A 161 -13.42 -3.97 5.25
C ASP A 161 -12.06 -4.19 4.58
N HIS A 162 -11.96 -5.11 3.60
CA HIS A 162 -10.73 -5.27 2.83
C HIS A 162 -10.41 -4.06 1.94
N ALA A 163 -11.41 -3.41 1.35
CA ALA A 163 -11.19 -2.16 0.61
C ALA A 163 -10.63 -1.05 1.55
N ARG A 164 -11.16 -0.92 2.76
CA ARG A 164 -10.66 0.03 3.77
C ARG A 164 -9.25 -0.32 4.24
N GLU A 165 -8.92 -1.60 4.40
CA GLU A 165 -7.55 -2.05 4.70
C GLU A 165 -6.57 -1.62 3.60
N ILE A 166 -6.95 -1.81 2.33
CA ILE A 166 -6.17 -1.36 1.17
C ILE A 166 -5.98 0.16 1.21
N THR A 167 -7.06 0.93 1.41
CA THR A 167 -6.99 2.40 1.46
C THR A 167 -6.06 2.90 2.57
N ARG A 168 -6.18 2.35 3.78
CA ARG A 168 -5.29 2.73 4.90
C ARG A 168 -3.84 2.36 4.60
N ALA A 169 -3.58 1.18 4.03
CA ALA A 169 -2.22 0.77 3.67
C ALA A 169 -1.64 1.65 2.54
N TYR A 170 -2.45 2.03 1.56
CA TYR A 170 -2.09 2.95 0.50
C TYR A 170 -1.71 4.33 1.05
N GLN A 171 -2.53 4.90 1.94
CA GLN A 171 -2.24 6.18 2.58
C GLN A 171 -0.96 6.12 3.42
N ARG A 172 -0.73 5.03 4.17
CA ARG A 172 0.54 4.84 4.89
C ARG A 172 1.73 4.71 3.94
N PHE A 173 1.56 4.07 2.79
CA PHE A 173 2.59 3.97 1.76
C PHE A 173 2.95 5.35 1.18
N GLN A 174 1.95 6.17 0.87
CA GLN A 174 2.14 7.56 0.43
C GLN A 174 2.91 8.37 1.47
N ILE A 175 2.48 8.37 2.73
CA ILE A 175 3.19 9.04 3.84
C ILE A 175 4.63 8.53 4.01
N ALA A 176 4.85 7.22 3.84
CA ALA A 176 6.19 6.63 3.92
C ALA A 176 7.10 7.05 2.76
N SER A 177 6.52 7.32 1.60
CA SER A 177 7.25 7.83 0.43
C SER A 177 7.69 9.30 0.58
N GLU A 178 7.10 10.04 1.51
CA GLU A 178 7.45 11.44 1.78
C GLU A 178 8.57 11.60 2.82
N ILE A 179 9.14 10.51 3.33
CA ILE A 179 10.28 10.60 4.26
C ILE A 179 11.49 11.12 3.53
N HIS A 180 12.07 12.21 4.03
CA HIS A 180 13.33 12.71 3.53
C HIS A 180 14.51 11.85 4.04
N LEU A 181 15.61 11.75 3.28
CA LEU A 181 16.77 10.93 3.66
C LEU A 181 17.24 11.20 5.10
N LEU A 182 17.33 12.47 5.49
CA LEU A 182 17.77 12.91 6.82
C LEU A 182 16.83 12.48 7.95
N GLU A 183 15.56 12.22 7.64
CA GLU A 183 14.55 11.76 8.58
C GLU A 183 14.62 10.24 8.80
N THR A 184 15.32 9.49 7.93
CA THR A 184 15.41 8.02 8.01
C THR A 184 15.78 7.49 9.40
N PRO A 185 16.79 8.02 10.12
CA PRO A 185 17.19 7.47 11.43
C PRO A 185 16.05 7.51 12.47
N VAL A 186 15.13 8.45 12.32
CA VAL A 186 13.98 8.65 13.20
C VAL A 186 12.65 8.28 12.54
N ALA A 187 12.69 7.69 11.33
CA ALA A 187 11.53 7.38 10.51
C ALA A 187 10.48 6.53 11.24
N ARG A 188 10.90 5.58 12.08
CA ARG A 188 9.97 4.77 12.88
C ARG A 188 9.05 5.62 13.74
N TYR A 189 9.60 6.62 14.44
CA TYR A 189 8.83 7.49 15.34
C TYR A 189 8.03 8.53 14.55
N LEU A 190 8.65 9.13 13.53
CA LEU A 190 7.99 10.12 12.67
C LEU A 190 6.78 9.51 11.96
N LEU A 191 6.93 8.32 11.36
CA LEU A 191 5.81 7.65 10.69
C LEU A 191 4.70 7.28 11.65
N SER A 192 5.01 6.73 12.83
CA SER A 192 3.97 6.45 13.83
C SER A 192 3.20 7.71 14.22
N ARG A 193 3.85 8.87 14.28
CA ARG A 193 3.18 10.14 14.53
C ARG A 193 2.33 10.59 13.33
N ARG A 194 2.92 10.64 12.13
CA ARG A 194 2.23 11.05 10.89
C ARG A 194 1.02 10.17 10.59
N PHE A 195 1.11 8.85 10.84
CA PHE A 195 -0.03 7.94 10.65
C PHE A 195 -1.19 8.25 11.59
N ARG A 196 -0.92 8.60 12.86
CA ARG A 196 -1.97 9.03 13.79
C ARG A 196 -2.58 10.38 13.39
N GLU A 197 -1.75 11.33 12.98
CA GLU A 197 -2.19 12.64 12.50
C GLU A 197 -3.14 12.53 11.30
N HIS A 198 -2.90 11.55 10.42
CA HIS A 198 -3.76 11.27 9.24
C HIS A 198 -4.86 10.23 9.50
N GLY A 199 -5.02 9.74 10.74
CA GLY A 199 -6.06 8.75 11.08
C GLY A 199 -5.87 7.35 10.50
N VAL A 200 -4.65 6.98 10.11
CA VAL A 200 -4.28 5.70 9.45
C VAL A 200 -3.34 4.83 10.29
N GLY A 201 -3.15 5.20 11.56
CA GLY A 201 -2.21 4.61 12.53
C GLY A 201 -2.65 3.33 13.21
#